data_AF-A0AAQ3L9A6-F1
#
_entry.id   AF-A0AAQ3L9A6-F1
#
_cell.length_a   1.000
_cell.length_b   1.000
_cell.length_c   1.000
_cell.angle_alpha   90.00
_cell.angle_beta   90.00
_cell.angle_gamma   90.00
#
_symmetry.space_group_name_H-M   'P 1'
#
loop_
_entity.id
_entity.type
_entity.pdbx_description
1 polymer ?
#
loop_
_entity_poly.entity_id
_entity_poly.type
_entity_poly.pdbx_seq_one_letter_code
_entity_poly.pdbx_strand_id
1 'polypeptide(L)'
;MIKSLPRFSLCLLPLVFGLVGCETFDKGATQEVAVKTFPAGATVMLDGEDIGRTPTEIELSRKIPHRVILKKEGYKTIDATIAPVKNEAGQGYVRFGLMDDAGLYYDLDPNPVEINLVPAVLPPSRGPDAYEEMATIIAEVDQKREAGQIGPVEHKYMVDQVIEFYSN
;
A
#
# COMPACT_ATOMS: atom_id res chain seq x y z
N MET A 1 51.37 50.14 46.24
CA MET A 1 50.26 51.07 46.51
C MET A 1 49.16 50.87 45.46
N ILE A 2 47.98 50.41 45.91
CA ILE A 2 46.64 50.88 45.50
C ILE A 2 46.00 50.32 44.19
N LYS A 3 45.02 49.40 44.41
CA LYS A 3 43.68 49.20 43.76
C LYS A 3 43.67 48.58 42.33
N SER A 4 42.78 47.65 41.92
CA SER A 4 41.42 47.23 42.33
C SER A 4 41.04 45.84 41.76
N LEU A 5 40.12 45.16 42.47
CA LEU A 5 39.54 43.81 42.25
C LEU A 5 38.42 43.78 41.14
N PRO A 6 37.63 42.69 40.95
CA PRO A 6 37.59 41.74 39.82
C PRO A 6 36.35 41.90 38.88
N ARG A 7 36.29 41.23 37.72
CA ARG A 7 35.02 40.98 37.01
C ARG A 7 34.99 39.62 36.27
N PHE A 8 34.11 38.76 36.74
CA PHE A 8 33.45 37.67 36.01
C PHE A 8 33.18 38.06 34.55
N SER A 9 33.56 37.21 33.59
CA SER A 9 32.89 37.18 32.29
C SER A 9 32.71 35.73 31.86
N LEU A 10 31.50 35.27 32.14
CA LEU A 10 30.83 34.10 31.62
C LEU A 10 30.77 34.22 30.08
N CYS A 11 31.62 33.51 29.34
CA CYS A 11 31.39 33.28 27.90
C CYS A 11 30.79 31.90 27.73
N LEU A 12 29.47 31.90 27.88
CA LEU A 12 28.47 30.93 27.43
C LEU A 12 28.89 30.21 26.15
N LEU A 13 28.80 28.88 26.14
CA LEU A 13 28.72 28.02 24.97
C LEU A 13 27.58 28.51 24.03
N PRO A 14 27.81 28.75 22.72
CA PRO A 14 26.69 28.65 21.80
C PRO A 14 27.16 28.18 20.41
N LEU A 15 27.30 26.87 20.19
CA LEU A 15 27.50 26.38 18.81
C LEU A 15 27.11 24.91 18.56
N VAL A 16 26.22 24.33 19.37
CA VAL A 16 25.80 22.91 19.17
C VAL A 16 24.28 22.74 19.19
N PHE A 17 23.52 23.81 18.96
CA PHE A 17 22.04 23.77 18.96
C PHE A 17 21.40 23.87 17.56
N GLY A 18 22.19 23.84 16.48
CA GLY A 18 21.73 24.13 15.12
C GLY A 18 21.45 22.93 14.20
N LEU A 19 21.64 21.68 14.63
CA LEU A 19 21.63 20.52 13.72
C LEU A 19 20.48 19.52 13.92
N VAL A 20 19.54 19.76 14.84
CA VAL A 20 18.41 18.83 15.08
C VAL A 20 17.15 19.29 14.34
N GLY A 21 17.29 19.60 13.03
CA GLY A 21 16.20 20.14 12.21
C GLY A 21 15.76 19.25 11.04
N CYS A 22 16.41 18.10 10.79
CA CYS A 22 16.25 17.41 9.51
C CYS A 22 15.09 16.38 9.48
N GLU A 23 14.59 15.89 10.61
CA GLU A 23 13.62 14.77 10.60
C GLU A 23 12.14 15.20 10.57
N THR A 24 11.84 16.48 10.77
CA THR A 24 10.44 16.95 10.87
C THR A 24 9.84 17.31 9.50
N PHE A 25 10.66 17.59 8.48
CA PHE A 25 10.17 18.05 7.18
C PHE A 25 9.71 16.91 6.26
N ASP A 26 10.26 15.70 6.36
CA ASP A 26 9.91 14.59 5.46
C ASP A 26 8.51 14.00 5.74
N LYS A 27 8.06 14.05 7.00
CA LYS A 27 6.76 13.47 7.43
C LYS A 27 5.53 14.07 6.77
N GLY A 28 5.67 15.26 6.15
CA GLY A 28 4.58 15.93 5.46
C GLY A 28 4.43 15.51 4.00
N ALA A 29 5.53 15.16 3.34
CA ALA A 29 5.58 14.89 1.90
C ALA A 29 5.07 13.49 1.55
N THR A 30 5.24 12.55 2.47
CA THR A 30 4.91 11.15 2.27
C THR A 30 3.74 10.70 3.15
N GLN A 31 3.13 9.59 2.77
CA GLN A 31 2.10 8.91 3.51
C GLN A 31 2.36 7.41 3.46
N GLU A 32 2.27 6.77 4.63
CA GLU A 32 2.30 5.33 4.73
C GLU A 32 0.97 4.75 4.27
N VAL A 33 1.04 3.82 3.31
CA VAL A 33 -0.10 3.11 2.74
C VAL A 33 0.06 1.62 3.00
N ALA A 34 -0.91 1.02 3.68
CA ALA A 34 -0.93 -0.42 3.90
C ALA A 34 -1.54 -1.13 2.69
N VAL A 35 -0.82 -2.11 2.16
CA VAL A 35 -1.26 -2.95 1.02
C VAL A 35 -1.50 -4.37 1.50
N LYS A 36 -2.74 -4.82 1.39
CA LYS A 36 -3.17 -6.15 1.82
C LYS A 36 -3.92 -6.85 0.69
N THR A 37 -3.70 -8.15 0.59
CA THR A 37 -4.50 -9.00 -0.30
C THR A 37 -5.05 -10.19 0.45
N PHE A 38 -6.19 -10.67 -0.04
CA PHE A 38 -6.67 -12.00 0.30
C PHE A 38 -6.75 -12.87 -0.97
N PRO A 39 -6.08 -14.03 -0.99
CA PRO A 39 -5.10 -14.53 -0.01
C PRO A 39 -3.83 -13.65 0.09
N ALA A 40 -3.13 -13.81 1.22
CA ALA A 40 -1.88 -13.11 1.49
C ALA A 40 -0.70 -13.66 0.66
N GLY A 41 0.42 -12.94 0.67
CA GLY A 41 1.66 -13.35 0.00
C GLY A 41 1.68 -13.05 -1.50
N ALA A 42 0.92 -12.07 -1.97
CA ALA A 42 1.05 -11.56 -3.33
C ALA A 42 2.29 -10.67 -3.43
N THR A 43 3.06 -10.80 -4.50
CA THR A 43 4.13 -9.87 -4.85
C THR A 43 3.53 -8.52 -5.18
N VAL A 44 4.09 -7.46 -4.60
CA VAL A 44 3.68 -6.08 -4.83
C VAL A 44 4.76 -5.40 -5.66
N MET A 45 4.37 -4.82 -6.80
CA MET A 45 5.23 -3.97 -7.61
C MET A 45 4.71 -2.53 -7.55
N LEU A 46 5.54 -1.59 -7.11
CA LEU A 46 5.23 -0.17 -7.05
C LEU A 46 5.97 0.56 -8.16
N ASP A 47 5.24 1.22 -9.05
CA ASP A 47 5.80 2.03 -10.15
C ASP A 47 6.84 1.28 -11.01
N GLY A 48 6.76 -0.06 -11.06
CA GLY A 48 7.65 -0.95 -11.80
C GLY A 48 8.75 -1.63 -10.96
N GLU A 49 8.91 -1.26 -9.69
CA GLU A 49 9.88 -1.83 -8.75
C GLU A 49 9.25 -2.88 -7.83
N ASP A 50 9.95 -3.99 -7.57
CA ASP A 50 9.50 -5.01 -6.62
C ASP A 50 9.81 -4.56 -5.19
N ILE A 51 8.76 -4.35 -4.40
CA ILE A 51 8.83 -3.85 -3.03
C ILE A 51 8.61 -4.95 -1.99
N GLY A 52 8.26 -6.18 -2.41
CA GLY A 52 8.05 -7.32 -1.50
C GLY A 52 6.69 -7.99 -1.66
N ARG A 53 6.12 -8.45 -0.54
CA ARG A 53 4.91 -9.29 -0.53
C ARG A 53 3.88 -8.79 0.47
N THR A 54 2.60 -8.98 0.16
CA THR A 54 1.49 -8.62 1.05
C THR A 54 1.39 -9.55 2.27
N PRO A 55 0.96 -9.05 3.44
CA PRO A 55 0.72 -7.63 3.75
C PRO A 55 2.04 -6.83 3.88
N THR A 56 2.06 -5.61 3.37
CA THR A 56 3.20 -4.69 3.48
C THR A 56 2.74 -3.25 3.67
N GLU A 57 3.57 -2.42 4.29
CA GLU A 57 3.39 -0.97 4.40
C GLU A 57 4.40 -0.29 3.47
N ILE A 58 3.97 0.73 2.74
CA ILE A 58 4.80 1.47 1.79
C ILE A 58 4.65 2.96 1.99
N GLU A 59 5.79 3.66 2.00
CA GLU A 59 5.84 5.11 2.10
C GLU A 59 5.76 5.73 0.71
N LEU A 60 4.69 6.48 0.44
CA LEU A 60 4.36 7.03 -0.88
C LEU A 60 4.27 8.54 -0.86
N SER A 61 4.59 9.20 -1.97
CA SER A 61 4.47 10.65 -2.10
C SER A 61 3.01 11.08 -2.23
N ARG A 62 2.57 12.04 -1.42
CA ARG A 62 1.17 12.51 -1.41
C ARG A 62 0.78 13.30 -2.65
N LYS A 63 1.73 13.77 -3.47
CA LYS A 63 1.44 14.70 -4.59
C LYS A 63 1.25 14.03 -5.94
N ILE A 64 1.63 12.76 -6.08
CA ILE A 64 1.60 12.06 -7.35
C ILE A 64 0.79 10.77 -7.23
N PRO A 65 0.15 10.34 -8.32
CA PRO A 65 -0.43 9.01 -8.37
C PRO A 65 0.65 7.94 -8.43
N HIS A 66 0.39 6.82 -7.77
CA HIS A 66 1.26 5.65 -7.72
C HIS A 66 0.54 4.43 -8.29
N ARG A 67 1.22 3.65 -9.11
CA ARG A 67 0.68 2.41 -9.70
C ARG A 67 1.19 1.22 -8.91
N VAL A 68 0.26 0.41 -8.41
CA VAL A 68 0.53 -0.81 -7.65
C VAL A 68 0.03 -2.01 -8.44
N ILE A 69 0.95 -2.88 -8.83
CA ILE A 69 0.63 -4.13 -9.52
C ILE A 69 0.79 -5.28 -8.53
N LEU A 70 -0.27 -6.05 -8.34
CA LEU A 70 -0.30 -7.21 -7.46
C LEU A 70 -0.28 -8.50 -8.27
N LYS A 71 0.65 -9.39 -7.94
CA LYS A 71 0.84 -10.67 -8.63
C LYS A 71 0.93 -11.81 -7.65
N LYS A 72 0.19 -12.88 -7.92
CA LYS A 72 0.25 -14.12 -7.16
C LYS A 72 -0.02 -15.29 -8.09
N GLU A 73 0.74 -16.37 -7.94
CA GLU A 73 0.56 -17.58 -8.73
C GLU A 73 -0.85 -18.15 -8.57
N GLY A 74 -1.49 -18.54 -9.66
CA GLY A 74 -2.88 -19.04 -9.64
C GLY A 74 -3.97 -17.95 -9.59
N TYR A 75 -3.59 -16.67 -9.52
CA TYR A 75 -4.50 -15.52 -9.48
C TYR A 75 -4.28 -14.57 -10.65
N LYS A 76 -5.32 -13.80 -11.00
CA LYS A 76 -5.25 -12.73 -12.01
C LYS A 76 -4.36 -11.61 -11.48
N THR A 77 -3.56 -11.01 -12.36
CA THR A 77 -2.78 -9.81 -12.03
C THR A 77 -3.74 -8.64 -11.87
N ILE A 78 -3.61 -7.91 -10.75
CA ILE A 78 -4.42 -6.73 -10.47
C ILE A 78 -3.55 -5.48 -10.62
N ASP A 79 -4.10 -4.47 -11.26
CA ASP A 79 -3.50 -3.16 -11.44
C ASP A 79 -4.34 -2.14 -10.67
N ALA A 80 -3.79 -1.59 -9.59
CA ALA A 80 -4.42 -0.62 -8.73
C ALA A 80 -3.68 0.71 -8.84
N THR A 81 -4.42 1.82 -8.75
CA THR A 81 -3.85 3.16 -8.71
C THR A 81 -4.21 3.80 -7.38
N ILE A 82 -3.19 4.29 -6.69
CA ILE A 82 -3.34 5.12 -5.49
C ILE A 82 -3.17 6.56 -5.94
N ALA A 83 -4.16 7.41 -5.69
CA ALA A 83 -4.19 8.78 -6.18
C ALA A 83 -4.29 9.79 -5.02
N PRO A 84 -3.69 10.99 -5.18
CA PRO A 84 -3.91 12.10 -4.28
C PRO A 84 -5.35 12.60 -4.30
N VAL A 85 -5.99 12.65 -3.14
CA VAL A 85 -7.31 13.26 -2.93
C VAL A 85 -7.20 14.37 -1.90
N LYS A 86 -7.93 15.47 -2.10
CA LYS A 86 -7.88 16.60 -1.17
C LYS A 86 -8.47 16.21 0.18
N ASN A 87 -7.67 16.36 1.24
CA ASN A 87 -8.12 16.18 2.60
C ASN A 87 -8.87 17.42 3.13
N GLU A 88 -9.30 17.39 4.39
CA GLU A 88 -10.04 18.50 5.02
C GLU A 88 -9.30 19.85 4.92
N ALA A 89 -7.98 19.86 5.15
CA ALA A 89 -7.17 21.06 5.02
C ALA A 89 -7.11 21.55 3.57
N GLY A 90 -7.05 20.62 2.60
CA GLY A 90 -7.02 20.92 1.17
C GLY A 90 -8.34 21.43 0.60
N GLN A 91 -9.46 21.22 1.29
CA GLN A 91 -10.79 21.72 0.93
C GLN A 91 -11.01 23.20 1.31
N GLY A 92 -10.19 23.74 2.22
CA GLY A 92 -10.24 25.14 2.62
C GLY A 92 -9.82 26.11 1.51
N TYR A 93 -10.30 27.35 1.59
CA TYR A 93 -9.97 28.41 0.63
C TYR A 93 -8.54 28.95 0.76
N VAL A 94 -7.93 28.82 1.94
CA VAL A 94 -6.58 29.34 2.21
C VAL A 94 -5.59 28.19 2.11
N ARG A 95 -4.70 28.26 1.11
CA ARG A 95 -3.59 27.32 0.93
C ARG A 95 -2.27 28.08 0.90
N PHE A 96 -1.32 27.61 1.68
CA PHE A 96 0.04 28.12 1.66
C PHE A 96 0.86 27.29 0.67
N GLY A 97 1.51 27.93 -0.29
CA GLY A 97 2.25 27.24 -1.36
C GLY A 97 3.25 26.22 -0.82
N LEU A 98 4.00 26.55 0.24
CA LEU A 98 4.96 25.64 0.85
C LEU A 98 4.32 24.35 1.41
N MET A 99 3.12 24.45 1.97
CA MET A 99 2.37 23.29 2.48
C MET A 99 1.80 22.44 1.34
N ASP A 100 1.44 23.10 0.24
CA ASP A 100 0.97 22.44 -0.98
C ASP A 100 2.10 21.70 -1.70
N ASP A 101 3.29 22.29 -1.74
CA ASP A 101 4.51 21.69 -2.25
C ASP A 101 4.97 20.52 -1.38
N ALA A 102 4.77 20.61 -0.07
CA ALA A 102 4.94 19.50 0.85
C ALA A 102 3.79 18.48 0.81
N GLY A 103 2.75 18.61 -0.02
CA GLY A 103 1.69 17.61 -0.15
C GLY A 103 0.70 17.51 1.02
N LEU A 104 0.77 18.42 2.00
CA LEU A 104 -0.03 18.38 3.24
C LEU A 104 -1.54 18.52 3.02
N TYR A 105 -1.97 18.99 1.85
CA TYR A 105 -3.37 19.15 1.48
C TYR A 105 -3.99 17.91 0.80
N TYR A 106 -3.23 16.82 0.70
CA TYR A 106 -3.64 15.60 0.05
C TYR A 106 -3.43 14.40 0.96
N ASP A 107 -4.37 13.47 0.87
CA ASP A 107 -4.21 12.10 1.35
C ASP A 107 -4.25 11.15 0.15
N LEU A 108 -3.55 10.04 0.26
CA LEU A 108 -3.56 8.99 -0.76
C LEU A 108 -4.76 8.07 -0.60
N ASP A 109 -5.50 7.86 -1.68
CA ASP A 109 -6.68 7.00 -1.74
C ASP A 109 -6.55 5.96 -2.88
N PRO A 110 -6.85 4.67 -2.63
CA PRO A 110 -7.29 4.11 -1.36
C PRO A 110 -6.13 3.90 -0.36
N ASN A 111 -6.41 4.11 0.93
CA ASN A 111 -5.52 3.73 2.03
C ASN A 111 -6.35 3.25 3.25
N PRO A 112 -6.29 1.95 3.64
CA PRO A 112 -5.46 0.89 3.08
C PRO A 112 -5.92 0.42 1.69
N VAL A 113 -4.99 -0.12 0.90
CA VAL A 113 -5.30 -0.87 -0.32
C VAL A 113 -5.62 -2.31 0.07
N GLU A 114 -6.91 -2.66 0.08
CA GLU A 114 -7.37 -4.02 0.39
C GLU A 114 -8.03 -4.64 -0.84
N ILE A 115 -7.41 -5.71 -1.37
CA ILE A 115 -7.84 -6.34 -2.62
C ILE A 115 -8.02 -7.85 -2.44
N ASN A 116 -9.20 -8.35 -2.80
CA ASN A 116 -9.47 -9.78 -2.92
C ASN A 116 -9.05 -10.25 -4.31
N LEU A 117 -8.12 -11.21 -4.38
CA LEU A 117 -7.55 -11.66 -5.64
C LEU A 117 -8.48 -12.62 -6.35
N VAL A 118 -8.72 -12.38 -7.64
CA VAL A 118 -9.56 -13.27 -8.44
C VAL A 118 -8.75 -14.46 -8.94
N PRO A 119 -9.19 -15.71 -8.71
CA PRO A 119 -8.52 -16.90 -9.24
C PRO A 119 -8.42 -16.86 -10.77
N ALA A 120 -7.25 -17.22 -11.32
CA ALA A 120 -7.02 -17.23 -12.77
C ALA A 120 -7.80 -18.33 -13.51
N VAL A 121 -8.18 -19.37 -12.78
CA VAL A 121 -8.99 -20.51 -13.25
C VAL A 121 -10.44 -20.12 -13.58
N LEU A 122 -10.93 -18.97 -13.08
CA LEU A 122 -12.27 -18.52 -13.40
C LEU A 122 -12.36 -17.99 -14.84
N PRO A 123 -13.33 -18.49 -15.64
CA PRO A 123 -13.53 -18.02 -17.00
C PRO A 123 -13.98 -16.54 -17.01
N PRO A 124 -13.83 -15.84 -18.14
CA PRO A 124 -14.25 -14.44 -18.26
C PRO A 124 -15.78 -14.29 -18.26
N SER A 125 -16.52 -15.34 -18.62
CA SER A 125 -17.98 -15.37 -18.68
C SER A 125 -18.49 -16.79 -18.48
N ARG A 126 -19.73 -16.90 -17.99
CA ARG A 126 -20.45 -18.17 -17.83
C ARG A 126 -20.81 -18.76 -19.19
N GLY A 127 -20.47 -20.03 -19.42
CA GLY A 127 -20.90 -20.74 -20.62
C GLY A 127 -22.31 -21.33 -20.52
N PRO A 128 -22.74 -22.08 -21.55
CA PRO A 128 -24.08 -22.63 -21.64
C PRO A 128 -24.36 -23.74 -20.62
N ASP A 129 -23.35 -24.54 -20.24
CA ASP A 129 -23.46 -25.54 -19.17
C ASP A 129 -22.62 -25.13 -17.95
N ALA A 130 -23.28 -24.43 -17.04
CA ALA A 130 -22.64 -23.92 -15.84
C ALA A 130 -22.24 -25.01 -14.83
N TYR A 131 -23.00 -26.09 -14.75
CA TYR A 131 -22.76 -27.14 -13.75
C TYR A 131 -21.56 -27.98 -14.15
N GLU A 132 -21.43 -28.31 -15.44
CA GLU A 132 -20.29 -29.06 -15.98
C GLU A 132 -18.99 -28.25 -15.87
N GLU A 133 -19.02 -26.96 -16.23
CA GLU A 133 -17.84 -26.09 -16.08
C GLU A 133 -17.42 -25.94 -14.62
N MET A 134 -18.37 -25.70 -13.72
CA MET A 134 -18.10 -25.59 -12.28
C MET A 134 -17.44 -26.86 -11.75
N ALA A 135 -17.97 -28.04 -12.07
CA ALA A 135 -17.40 -29.31 -11.63
C ALA A 135 -15.97 -29.53 -12.16
N THR A 136 -15.73 -29.17 -13.41
CA THR A 136 -14.40 -29.26 -14.04
C THR A 136 -13.39 -28.35 -13.37
N ILE A 137 -13.78 -27.11 -13.10
CA ILE A 137 -12.95 -26.12 -12.43
C ILE A 137 -12.63 -26.53 -10.99
N ILE A 138 -13.63 -27.01 -10.24
CA ILE A 138 -13.42 -27.49 -8.87
C ILE A 138 -12.43 -28.67 -8.87
N ALA A 139 -12.57 -29.61 -9.81
CA ALA A 139 -11.64 -30.73 -9.95
C ALA A 139 -10.20 -30.26 -10.26
N GLU A 140 -10.03 -29.22 -11.09
CA GLU A 140 -8.72 -28.61 -11.33
C GLU A 140 -8.12 -27.98 -10.06
N VAL A 141 -8.94 -27.25 -9.29
CA VAL A 141 -8.51 -26.65 -8.01
C VAL A 141 -8.13 -27.73 -7.00
N ASP A 142 -8.89 -28.84 -6.92
CA ASP A 142 -8.54 -30.00 -6.11
C ASP A 142 -7.20 -30.62 -6.51
N GLN A 143 -6.97 -30.80 -7.82
CA GLN A 143 -5.71 -31.31 -8.34
C GLN A 143 -4.53 -30.40 -7.97
N LYS A 144 -4.70 -29.07 -8.04
CA LYS A 144 -3.67 -28.10 -7.62
C LYS A 144 -3.32 -28.23 -6.14
N ARG A 145 -4.31 -28.48 -5.28
CA ARG A 145 -4.09 -28.75 -3.85
C ARG A 145 -3.34 -30.06 -3.65
N GLU A 146 -3.75 -31.12 -4.33
CA GLU A 146 -3.08 -32.44 -4.24
C GLU A 146 -1.63 -32.39 -4.73
N ALA A 147 -1.36 -31.59 -5.76
CA ALA A 147 -0.02 -31.32 -6.26
C ALA A 147 0.83 -30.42 -5.33
N GLY A 148 0.24 -29.89 -4.24
CA GLY A 148 0.92 -29.00 -3.29
C GLY A 148 1.20 -27.59 -3.83
N GLN A 149 0.55 -27.19 -4.92
CA GLN A 149 0.72 -25.86 -5.54
C GLN A 149 -0.02 -24.76 -4.77
N ILE A 150 -1.10 -25.11 -4.07
CA ILE A 150 -1.92 -24.18 -3.28
C ILE A 150 -2.11 -24.68 -1.86
N GLY A 151 -2.16 -23.75 -0.91
CA GLY A 151 -2.43 -24.05 0.50
C GLY A 151 -3.91 -24.37 0.78
N PRO A 152 -4.24 -24.89 1.98
CA PRO A 152 -5.63 -25.21 2.34
C PRO A 152 -6.55 -23.98 2.39
N VAL A 153 -6.03 -22.82 2.80
CA VAL A 153 -6.79 -21.57 2.84
C VAL A 153 -7.10 -21.08 1.43
N GLU A 154 -6.12 -21.17 0.53
CA GLU A 154 -6.26 -20.76 -0.86
C GLU A 154 -7.21 -21.68 -1.62
N HIS A 155 -7.09 -23.00 -1.43
CA HIS A 155 -8.00 -23.99 -1.99
C HIS A 155 -9.45 -23.67 -1.61
N LYS A 156 -9.73 -23.48 -0.32
CA LYS A 156 -11.06 -23.10 0.14
C LYS A 156 -11.54 -21.82 -0.54
N TYR A 157 -10.72 -20.78 -0.54
CA TYR A 157 -11.08 -19.50 -1.15
C TYR A 157 -11.38 -19.62 -2.65
N MET A 158 -10.57 -20.38 -3.39
CA MET A 158 -10.79 -20.62 -4.81
C MET A 158 -12.11 -21.35 -5.07
N VAL A 159 -12.40 -22.40 -4.31
CA VAL A 159 -13.68 -23.14 -4.42
C VAL A 159 -14.87 -22.22 -4.11
N ASP A 160 -14.77 -21.41 -3.05
CA ASP A 160 -15.82 -20.45 -2.67
C ASP A 160 -16.08 -19.43 -3.80
N GLN A 161 -15.02 -18.89 -4.41
CA GLN A 161 -15.13 -17.97 -5.56
C GLN A 161 -15.74 -18.63 -6.80
N VAL A 162 -15.43 -19.91 -7.05
CA VAL A 162 -16.04 -20.68 -8.14
C VAL A 162 -17.54 -20.85 -7.90
N ILE A 163 -17.94 -21.24 -6.70
CA ILE A 163 -19.35 -21.38 -6.34
C ILE A 163 -20.07 -20.04 -6.48
N GLU A 164 -19.48 -18.95 -5.98
CA GLU A 164 -20.05 -17.60 -6.07
C GLU A 164 -20.26 -17.16 -7.52
N PHE A 165 -19.26 -17.41 -8.39
CA PHE A 165 -19.32 -17.06 -9.81
C PHE A 165 -20.47 -17.77 -10.55
N TYR A 166 -20.78 -19.02 -10.20
CA TYR A 166 -21.85 -19.81 -10.82
C TYR A 166 -23.18 -19.77 -10.07
N SER A 167 -23.23 -19.20 -8.87
CA SER A 167 -24.46 -19.00 -8.10
C SER A 167 -25.16 -17.69 -8.42
N ASN A 168 -24.40 -16.68 -8.85
CA ASN A 168 -24.92 -15.41 -9.38
C ASN A 168 -25.28 -15.51 -10.87
#